data_AF-A0A371YXT9-F1
#
_entry.id   AF-A0A371YXT9-F1
#
_cell.length_a   1.000
_cell.length_b   1.000
_cell.length_c   1.000
_cell.angle_alpha   90.00
_cell.angle_beta   90.00
_cell.angle_gamma   90.00
#
_symmetry.space_group_name_H-M   'P 1'
#
loop_
_entity.id
_entity.type
_entity.pdbx_description
1 polymer ?
#
loop_
_entity_poly.entity_id
_entity_poly.type
_entity_poly.pdbx_seq_one_letter_code
_entity_poly.pdbx_strand_id
1 'polypeptide(L)'
;MHPAPIWVGTSWKMNKGPAAAIEAARALAAFTPPEGVTPFVVPPFTSLKDVCAILHDTPVLTGAQNTHWEDAGAWTGEISPAMLAECGADLVEIGHSERRAHFGETDWTVNLKVHAVLRHGMRPLVCIGDSAQEHDFGVTRDVLARQIRIALHGVSPARMARVLVAYEPIWAIGTGGRAAEAGFVADIHASLRAVLVQIAGEQAGRNVPLLYGGSVTRDNARTYTRLENIDGVFVGRAAWNVTDFVQLIRSVAA
;
A
#
# COMPACT_ATOMS: atom_id res chain seq x y z
N MET A 1 -25.58 -2.94 6.82
CA MET A 1 -24.22 -3.20 6.31
C MET A 1 -23.35 -2.09 6.85
N HIS A 2 -22.33 -2.40 7.65
CA HIS A 2 -21.33 -1.39 7.98
C HIS A 2 -20.56 -1.07 6.68
N PRO A 3 -20.29 0.21 6.37
CA PRO A 3 -19.46 0.56 5.23
C PRO A 3 -18.09 -0.13 5.35
N ALA A 4 -17.48 -0.49 4.22
CA ALA A 4 -16.13 -1.04 4.19
C ALA A 4 -15.15 -0.07 4.88
N PRO A 5 -14.13 -0.56 5.59
CA PRO A 5 -13.23 0.31 6.33
C PRO A 5 -12.38 1.17 5.38
N ILE A 6 -12.09 2.40 5.80
CA ILE A 6 -11.16 3.30 5.12
C ILE A 6 -9.74 2.94 5.57
N TRP A 7 -8.88 2.57 4.62
CA TRP A 7 -7.49 2.26 4.89
C TRP A 7 -6.63 3.52 4.90
N VAL A 8 -5.76 3.66 5.90
CA VAL A 8 -4.85 4.81 6.01
C VAL A 8 -3.44 4.31 6.29
N GLY A 9 -2.61 4.29 5.26
CA GLY A 9 -1.27 3.73 5.33
C GLY A 9 -0.17 4.76 5.26
N THR A 10 1.00 4.43 5.79
CA THR A 10 2.24 5.14 5.45
C THR A 10 3.43 4.19 5.33
N SER A 11 4.21 4.36 4.26
CA SER A 11 5.55 3.80 4.17
C SER A 11 6.57 4.81 4.70
N TRP A 12 7.33 4.39 5.70
CA TRP A 12 8.42 5.22 6.23
C TRP A 12 9.59 5.30 5.26
N LYS A 13 9.59 4.49 4.20
CA LYS A 13 10.69 4.35 3.24
C LYS A 13 12.02 4.17 3.99
N MET A 14 13.10 4.72 3.46
CA MET A 14 14.41 4.71 4.11
C MET A 14 14.55 5.81 5.17
N ASN A 15 13.61 5.89 6.12
CA ASN A 15 13.65 6.81 7.25
C ASN A 15 13.46 6.07 8.58
N LYS A 16 13.90 6.71 9.68
CA LYS A 16 13.87 6.24 11.08
C LYS A 16 14.76 5.02 11.33
N GLY A 17 15.84 5.24 12.06
CA GLY A 17 16.57 4.14 12.70
C GLY A 17 15.76 3.48 13.83
N PRO A 18 16.22 2.36 14.38
CA PRO A 18 15.47 1.55 15.35
C PRO A 18 14.90 2.34 16.54
N ALA A 19 15.69 3.22 17.17
CA ALA A 19 15.21 4.01 18.31
C ALA A 19 14.02 4.92 17.96
N ALA A 20 14.11 5.64 16.83
CA ALA A 20 13.04 6.52 16.36
C ALA A 20 11.81 5.75 15.87
N ALA A 21 12.00 4.54 15.32
CA ALA A 21 10.93 3.64 14.93
C ALA A 21 10.16 3.08 16.15
N ILE A 22 10.88 2.71 17.21
CA ILE A 22 10.29 2.24 18.48
C ILE A 22 9.49 3.35 19.15
N GLU A 23 10.03 4.56 19.22
CA GLU A 23 9.31 5.73 19.75
C GLU A 23 8.01 5.97 18.97
N ALA A 24 8.10 5.95 17.64
CA ALA A 24 6.95 6.10 16.75
C ALA A 24 5.89 5.00 16.97
N ALA A 25 6.31 3.73 17.09
CA ALA A 25 5.41 2.62 17.33
C ALA A 25 4.72 2.72 18.70
N ARG A 26 5.42 3.14 19.76
CA ARG A 26 4.82 3.35 21.09
C ARG A 26 3.78 4.46 21.07
N ALA A 27 4.05 5.55 20.37
CA ALA A 27 3.08 6.63 20.20
C ALA A 27 1.82 6.17 19.43
N LEU A 28 1.99 5.30 18.43
CA LEU A 28 0.86 4.68 17.72
C LEU A 28 0.10 3.67 18.57
N ALA A 29 0.78 2.88 19.41
CA ALA A 29 0.13 1.94 20.32
C ALA A 29 -0.76 2.64 21.35
N ALA A 30 -0.42 3.88 21.73
CA ALA A 30 -1.24 4.71 22.61
C ALA A 30 -2.42 5.39 21.91
N PHE A 31 -2.53 5.27 20.58
CA PHE A 31 -3.59 5.89 19.79
C PHE A 31 -4.71 4.89 19.46
N THR A 32 -5.95 5.30 19.69
CA THR A 32 -7.15 4.56 19.26
C THR A 32 -7.66 5.17 17.95
N PRO A 33 -7.62 4.43 16.84
CA PRO A 33 -8.17 4.89 15.56
C PRO A 33 -9.69 5.07 15.63
N PRO A 34 -10.25 6.01 14.86
CA PRO A 34 -11.70 6.12 14.72
C PRO A 34 -12.32 4.82 14.19
N GLU A 35 -13.59 4.57 14.55
CA GLU A 35 -14.35 3.44 14.02
C GLU A 35 -14.40 3.48 12.48
N GLY A 36 -14.26 2.32 11.84
CA GLY A 36 -14.28 2.22 10.38
C GLY A 36 -12.99 2.67 9.69
N VAL A 37 -11.92 2.98 10.43
CA VAL A 37 -10.59 3.27 9.85
C VAL A 37 -9.60 2.15 10.19
N THR A 38 -8.88 1.67 9.18
CA THR A 38 -7.82 0.66 9.31
C THR A 38 -6.46 1.29 9.02
N PRO A 39 -5.72 1.73 10.05
CA PRO A 39 -4.40 2.30 9.86
C PRO A 39 -3.32 1.24 9.71
N PHE A 40 -2.27 1.56 8.95
CA PHE A 40 -1.09 0.71 8.87
C PHE A 40 0.22 1.50 8.68
N VAL A 41 1.34 0.94 9.14
CA VAL A 41 2.68 1.50 8.94
C VAL A 41 3.64 0.49 8.33
N VAL A 42 4.52 0.96 7.44
CA VAL A 42 5.52 0.12 6.75
C VAL A 42 6.94 0.61 7.08
N PRO A 43 7.52 0.17 8.22
CA PRO A 43 8.89 0.52 8.62
C PRO A 43 9.97 -0.11 7.73
N PRO A 44 11.21 0.42 7.75
CA PRO A 44 12.36 -0.27 7.16
C PRO A 44 12.64 -1.59 7.90
N PHE A 45 13.25 -2.56 7.20
CA PHE A 45 13.52 -3.89 7.76
C PHE A 45 14.31 -3.88 9.07
N THR A 46 15.21 -2.91 9.25
CA THR A 46 16.02 -2.74 10.47
C THR A 46 15.20 -2.51 11.73
N SER A 47 13.93 -2.11 11.58
CA SER A 47 13.02 -1.82 12.69
C SER A 47 11.75 -2.68 12.66
N LEU A 48 11.55 -3.53 11.64
CA LEU A 48 10.29 -4.23 11.41
C LEU A 48 9.86 -5.07 12.61
N LYS A 49 10.74 -5.95 13.10
CA LYS A 49 10.44 -6.85 14.23
C LYS A 49 9.97 -6.09 15.47
N ASP A 50 10.67 -5.00 15.82
CA ASP A 50 10.34 -4.22 17.01
C ASP A 50 9.00 -3.49 16.84
N VAL A 51 8.76 -2.92 15.66
CA VAL A 51 7.50 -2.23 15.35
C VAL A 51 6.31 -3.21 15.35
N CYS A 52 6.45 -4.39 14.73
CA CYS A 52 5.45 -5.45 14.77
C CYS A 52 5.16 -5.89 16.22
N ALA A 53 6.20 -6.12 17.03
CA ALA A 53 6.04 -6.54 18.42
C ALA A 53 5.29 -5.49 19.27
N ILE A 54 5.55 -4.20 19.07
CA ILE A 54 4.89 -3.12 19.81
C ILE A 54 3.42 -2.95 19.39
N LEU A 55 3.11 -3.19 18.12
CA LEU A 55 1.79 -2.93 17.56
C LEU A 55 0.88 -4.18 17.46
N HIS A 56 1.38 -5.36 17.82
CA HIS A 56 0.69 -6.65 17.68
C HIS A 56 -0.74 -6.67 18.22
N ASP A 57 -0.96 -6.15 19.43
CA ASP A 57 -2.28 -6.14 20.11
C ASP A 57 -3.03 -4.82 19.90
N THR A 58 -2.68 -4.06 18.87
CA THR A 58 -3.29 -2.77 18.54
C THR A 58 -4.07 -2.84 17.23
N PRO A 59 -4.97 -1.89 16.95
CA PRO A 59 -5.67 -1.84 15.66
C PRO A 59 -4.79 -1.36 14.50
N VAL A 60 -3.53 -0.99 14.74
CA VAL A 60 -2.59 -0.49 13.73
C VAL A 60 -1.82 -1.66 13.14
N LEU A 61 -2.05 -1.94 11.85
CA LEU A 61 -1.35 -3.01 11.15
C LEU A 61 0.09 -2.62 10.82
N THR A 62 0.95 -3.61 10.68
CA THR A 62 2.37 -3.42 10.36
C THR A 62 2.73 -4.12 9.06
N GLY A 63 3.60 -3.51 8.26
CA GLY A 63 4.01 -4.08 6.99
C GLY A 63 5.50 -3.97 6.70
N ALA A 64 5.96 -4.79 5.77
CA ALA A 64 7.33 -4.74 5.26
C ALA A 64 7.39 -4.01 3.92
N GLN A 65 8.50 -3.32 3.64
CA GLN A 65 8.66 -2.47 2.44
C GLN A 65 8.94 -3.25 1.14
N ASN A 66 9.31 -4.52 1.26
CA ASN A 66 9.61 -5.40 0.14
C ASN A 66 9.71 -6.85 0.64
N THR A 67 9.75 -7.81 -0.28
CA THR A 67 10.21 -9.17 0.00
C THR A 67 10.78 -9.81 -1.27
N HIS A 68 11.55 -10.88 -1.11
CA HIS A 68 11.88 -11.81 -2.17
C HIS A 68 10.70 -12.75 -2.46
N TRP A 69 10.73 -13.50 -3.58
CA TRP A 69 9.67 -14.48 -3.88
C TRP A 69 9.96 -15.91 -3.38
N GLU A 70 11.23 -16.21 -3.11
CA GLU A 70 11.68 -17.47 -2.51
C GLU A 70 11.60 -17.42 -0.98
N ASP A 71 11.31 -18.56 -0.37
CA ASP A 71 11.20 -18.69 1.10
C ASP A 71 12.57 -18.68 1.81
N ALA A 72 13.63 -19.09 1.11
CA ALA A 72 15.03 -19.05 1.54
C ALA A 72 15.96 -19.22 0.31
N GLY A 73 17.27 -19.02 0.47
CA GLY A 73 18.26 -19.33 -0.56
C GLY A 73 19.48 -18.42 -0.56
N ALA A 74 20.29 -18.54 -1.61
CA ALA A 74 21.50 -17.73 -1.81
C ALA A 74 21.16 -16.32 -2.35
N TRP A 75 20.40 -15.56 -1.55
CA TRP A 75 19.91 -14.22 -1.88
C TRP A 75 20.46 -13.19 -0.89
N THR A 76 21.79 -13.03 -0.84
CA THR A 76 22.45 -12.14 0.12
C THR A 76 21.90 -10.72 0.06
N GLY A 77 21.34 -10.25 1.17
CA GLY A 77 20.75 -8.91 1.31
C GLY A 77 19.23 -8.86 1.11
N GLU A 78 18.62 -9.91 0.56
CA GLU A 78 17.16 -10.00 0.43
C GLU A 78 16.50 -10.53 1.71
N ILE A 79 15.21 -10.23 1.86
CA ILE A 79 14.38 -10.67 2.99
C ILE A 79 13.25 -11.56 2.47
N SER A 80 13.16 -12.79 2.97
CA SER A 80 12.15 -13.75 2.52
C SER A 80 10.79 -13.52 3.18
N PRO A 81 9.68 -13.94 2.55
CA PRO A 81 8.34 -13.76 3.14
C PRO A 81 8.17 -14.58 4.43
N ALA A 82 8.90 -15.69 4.58
CA ALA A 82 8.93 -16.46 5.82
C ALA A 82 9.52 -15.64 6.99
N MET A 83 10.63 -14.93 6.76
CA MET A 83 11.23 -14.04 7.77
C MET A 83 10.27 -12.91 8.18
N LEU A 84 9.51 -12.36 7.23
CA LEU A 84 8.53 -11.30 7.49
C LEU A 84 7.35 -11.81 8.32
N ALA A 85 6.85 -13.01 8.02
CA ALA A 85 5.81 -13.66 8.79
C ALA A 85 6.26 -13.92 10.24
N GLU A 86 7.50 -14.36 10.43
CA GLU A 86 8.10 -14.53 11.77
C GLU A 86 8.24 -13.22 12.54
N CYS A 87 8.45 -12.09 11.84
CA CYS A 87 8.45 -10.78 12.48
C CYS A 87 7.04 -10.33 12.91
N GLY A 88 5.97 -10.95 12.38
CA GLY A 88 4.58 -10.58 12.66
C GLY A 88 4.01 -9.51 11.73
N ALA A 89 4.55 -9.37 10.50
CA ALA A 89 4.00 -8.43 9.54
C ALA A 89 2.60 -8.85 9.05
N ASP A 90 1.68 -7.89 8.95
CA ASP A 90 0.32 -8.09 8.43
C ASP A 90 0.24 -7.99 6.91
N LEU A 91 1.14 -7.19 6.33
CA LEU A 91 1.17 -6.85 4.90
C LEU A 91 2.59 -6.63 4.38
N VAL A 92 2.73 -6.66 3.06
CA VAL A 92 4.01 -6.39 2.39
C VAL A 92 3.77 -5.49 1.18
N GLU A 93 4.43 -4.34 1.16
CA GLU A 93 4.49 -3.43 0.03
C GLU A 93 5.30 -4.09 -1.11
N ILE A 94 4.71 -4.16 -2.30
CA ILE A 94 5.31 -4.82 -3.48
C ILE A 94 5.16 -3.89 -4.68
N GLY A 95 6.21 -3.78 -5.50
CA GLY A 95 6.14 -3.02 -6.74
C GLY A 95 6.03 -1.51 -6.55
N HIS A 96 6.47 -0.96 -5.41
CA HIS A 96 6.54 0.49 -5.23
C HIS A 96 7.36 1.14 -6.35
N SER A 97 6.98 2.34 -6.78
CA SER A 97 7.57 3.05 -7.93
C SER A 97 9.10 3.16 -7.84
N GLU A 98 9.66 3.45 -6.67
CA GLU A 98 11.12 3.50 -6.44
C GLU A 98 11.80 2.15 -6.71
N ARG A 99 11.13 1.03 -6.41
CA ARG A 99 11.65 -0.31 -6.69
C ARG A 99 11.65 -0.65 -8.16
N ARG A 100 10.60 -0.25 -8.87
CA ARG A 100 10.51 -0.38 -10.32
C ARG A 100 11.58 0.47 -11.01
N ALA A 101 11.77 1.71 -10.54
CA ALA A 101 12.69 2.66 -11.15
C ALA A 101 14.17 2.37 -10.86
N HIS A 102 14.51 1.93 -9.65
CA HIS A 102 15.91 1.91 -9.18
C HIS A 102 16.42 0.51 -8.83
N PHE A 103 15.54 -0.47 -8.63
CA PHE A 103 15.92 -1.78 -8.09
C PHE A 103 15.47 -2.94 -8.98
N GLY A 104 15.17 -2.68 -10.26
CA GLY A 104 14.92 -3.70 -11.28
C GLY A 104 13.62 -4.49 -11.10
N GLU A 105 12.64 -3.96 -10.36
CA GLU A 105 11.37 -4.63 -10.14
C GLU A 105 10.46 -4.52 -11.38
N THR A 106 10.02 -5.67 -11.90
CA THR A 106 9.19 -5.76 -13.11
C THR A 106 7.80 -6.28 -12.73
N ASP A 107 6.83 -6.18 -13.63
CA ASP A 107 5.49 -6.73 -13.38
C ASP A 107 5.53 -8.24 -13.11
N TRP A 108 6.45 -8.95 -13.75
CA TRP A 108 6.66 -10.37 -13.51
C TRP A 108 7.17 -10.65 -12.10
N THR A 109 8.20 -9.92 -11.65
CA THR A 109 8.74 -10.13 -10.29
C THR A 109 7.77 -9.68 -9.22
N VAL A 110 6.93 -8.66 -9.50
CA VAL A 110 5.80 -8.29 -8.64
C VAL A 110 4.82 -9.45 -8.48
N ASN A 111 4.42 -10.12 -9.58
CA ASN A 111 3.53 -11.28 -9.49
C ASN A 111 4.11 -12.41 -8.63
N LEU A 112 5.40 -12.73 -8.81
CA LEU A 112 6.07 -13.74 -7.99
C LEU A 112 6.00 -13.39 -6.50
N LYS A 113 6.26 -12.12 -6.14
CA LYS A 113 6.17 -11.65 -4.75
C LYS A 113 4.75 -11.66 -4.20
N VAL A 114 3.74 -11.29 -4.99
CA VAL A 114 2.32 -11.38 -4.59
C VAL A 114 1.98 -12.79 -4.15
N HIS A 115 2.35 -13.80 -4.96
CA HIS A 115 2.12 -15.21 -4.61
C HIS A 115 2.90 -15.65 -3.38
N ALA A 116 4.14 -15.18 -3.23
CA ALA A 116 4.97 -15.48 -2.09
C ALA A 116 4.37 -14.94 -0.77
N VAL A 117 3.92 -13.68 -0.77
CA VAL A 117 3.27 -13.06 0.40
C VAL A 117 1.97 -13.77 0.76
N LEU A 118 1.14 -14.10 -0.23
CA LEU A 118 -0.12 -14.83 -0.01
C LEU A 118 0.11 -16.25 0.54
N ARG A 119 1.19 -16.94 0.13
CA ARG A 119 1.55 -18.27 0.63
C ARG A 119 1.85 -18.26 2.13
N HIS A 120 2.34 -17.14 2.66
CA HIS A 120 2.62 -16.94 4.08
C HIS A 120 1.50 -16.21 4.84
N GLY A 121 0.30 -16.11 4.25
CA GLY A 121 -0.90 -15.61 4.93
C GLY A 121 -0.98 -14.08 5.09
N MET A 122 0.07 -13.36 4.73
CA MET A 122 0.14 -11.90 4.73
C MET A 122 -0.64 -11.29 3.56
N ARG A 123 -0.84 -9.96 3.61
CA ARG A 123 -1.54 -9.19 2.58
C ARG A 123 -0.55 -8.51 1.62
N PRO A 124 -0.54 -8.81 0.32
CA PRO A 124 0.24 -8.02 -0.62
C PRO A 124 -0.43 -6.65 -0.83
N LEU A 125 0.30 -5.57 -0.55
CA LEU A 125 -0.02 -4.20 -0.95
C LEU A 125 0.70 -3.92 -2.27
N VAL A 126 -0.01 -4.10 -3.38
CA VAL A 126 0.53 -3.99 -4.73
C VAL A 126 0.48 -2.54 -5.20
N CYS A 127 1.64 -1.92 -5.33
CA CYS A 127 1.77 -0.58 -5.87
C CYS A 127 1.82 -0.59 -7.40
N ILE A 128 1.04 0.29 -8.00
CA ILE A 128 0.94 0.54 -9.44
C ILE A 128 1.01 2.04 -9.71
N GLY A 129 1.45 2.43 -10.89
CA GLY A 129 1.62 3.83 -11.23
C GLY A 129 2.09 4.02 -12.66
N ASP A 130 1.68 5.14 -13.24
CA ASP A 130 2.13 5.64 -14.53
C ASP A 130 3.14 6.77 -14.34
N SER A 131 4.11 6.85 -15.25
CA SER A 131 5.07 7.93 -15.37
C SER A 131 4.43 9.20 -15.95
N ALA A 132 5.12 10.34 -15.83
CA ALA A 132 4.70 11.58 -16.49
C ALA A 132 4.56 11.41 -18.01
N GLN A 133 5.48 10.65 -18.64
CA GLN A 133 5.47 10.41 -20.08
C GLN A 133 4.28 9.55 -20.50
N GLU A 134 3.98 8.49 -19.74
CA GLU A 134 2.81 7.64 -20.00
C GLU A 134 1.49 8.42 -19.82
N HIS A 135 1.45 9.33 -18.84
CA HIS A 135 0.34 10.26 -18.67
C HIS A 135 0.19 11.20 -19.87
N ASP A 136 1.28 11.85 -20.28
CA ASP A 136 1.30 12.80 -21.40
C ASP A 136 0.96 12.12 -22.74
N PHE A 137 1.30 10.84 -22.89
CA PHE A 137 0.91 10.03 -24.06
C PHE A 137 -0.53 9.52 -23.99
N GLY A 138 -1.26 9.75 -22.90
CA GLY A 138 -2.65 9.34 -22.74
C GLY A 138 -2.84 7.83 -22.52
N VAL A 139 -1.79 7.11 -22.09
CA VAL A 139 -1.81 5.64 -21.92
C VAL A 139 -1.92 5.18 -20.46
N THR A 140 -2.19 6.08 -19.52
CA THR A 140 -2.33 5.78 -18.08
C THR A 140 -3.20 4.54 -17.83
N ARG A 141 -4.40 4.46 -18.44
CA ARG A 141 -5.33 3.34 -18.21
C ARG A 141 -4.76 2.00 -18.67
N ASP A 142 -4.07 1.97 -19.80
CA ASP A 142 -3.47 0.76 -20.36
C ASP A 142 -2.30 0.28 -19.51
N VAL A 143 -1.45 1.22 -19.08
CA VAL A 143 -0.31 0.94 -18.20
C VAL A 143 -0.77 0.32 -16.89
N LEU A 144 -1.73 0.97 -16.20
CA LEU A 144 -2.22 0.50 -14.92
C LEU A 144 -2.97 -0.84 -15.04
N ALA A 145 -3.78 -1.01 -16.08
CA ALA A 145 -4.50 -2.27 -16.31
C ALA A 145 -3.53 -3.42 -16.60
N ARG A 146 -2.45 -3.17 -17.36
CA ARG A 146 -1.37 -4.14 -17.59
C ARG A 146 -0.69 -4.53 -16.28
N GLN A 147 -0.30 -3.54 -15.46
CA GLN A 147 0.37 -3.78 -14.17
C GLN A 147 -0.51 -4.64 -13.23
N ILE A 148 -1.80 -4.30 -13.06
CA ILE A 148 -2.72 -5.09 -12.21
C ILE A 148 -2.88 -6.51 -12.75
N ARG A 149 -3.16 -6.67 -14.05
CA ARG A 149 -3.41 -7.99 -14.65
C ARG A 149 -2.22 -8.93 -14.48
N ILE A 150 -1.01 -8.43 -14.70
CA ILE A 150 0.20 -9.24 -14.52
C ILE A 150 0.43 -9.52 -13.03
N ALA A 151 0.38 -8.49 -12.17
CA ALA A 151 0.63 -8.64 -10.74
C ALA A 151 -0.30 -9.67 -10.08
N LEU A 152 -1.57 -9.75 -10.51
CA LEU A 152 -2.58 -10.63 -9.93
C LEU A 152 -2.83 -11.91 -10.76
N HIS A 153 -2.05 -12.14 -11.82
CA HIS A 153 -2.18 -13.34 -12.63
C HIS A 153 -2.04 -14.61 -11.78
N GLY A 154 -3.00 -15.53 -11.90
CA GLY A 154 -3.03 -16.79 -11.16
C GLY A 154 -3.47 -16.69 -9.70
N VAL A 155 -3.79 -15.49 -9.18
CA VAL A 155 -4.34 -15.34 -7.82
C VAL A 155 -5.79 -15.82 -7.83
N SER A 156 -6.12 -16.81 -7.00
CA SER A 156 -7.49 -17.34 -6.93
C SER A 156 -8.46 -16.31 -6.31
N PRO A 157 -9.76 -16.33 -6.67
CA PRO A 157 -10.75 -15.44 -6.09
C PRO A 157 -10.78 -15.47 -4.55
N ALA A 158 -10.58 -16.64 -3.94
CA ALA A 158 -10.52 -16.80 -2.49
C ALA A 158 -9.33 -16.06 -1.84
N ARG A 159 -8.19 -16.00 -2.53
CA ARG A 159 -7.00 -15.27 -2.05
C ARG A 159 -7.07 -13.77 -2.31
N MET A 160 -7.92 -13.35 -3.26
CA MET A 160 -8.09 -11.94 -3.61
C MET A 160 -8.55 -11.07 -2.44
N ALA A 161 -9.29 -11.64 -1.49
CA ALA A 161 -9.72 -10.95 -0.26
C ALA A 161 -8.56 -10.48 0.65
N ARG A 162 -7.32 -10.91 0.39
CA ARG A 162 -6.12 -10.47 1.11
C ARG A 162 -5.29 -9.45 0.34
N VAL A 163 -5.63 -9.17 -0.92
CA VAL A 163 -4.87 -8.25 -1.77
C VAL A 163 -5.33 -6.82 -1.51
N LEU A 164 -4.37 -5.89 -1.46
CA LEU A 164 -4.60 -4.46 -1.55
C LEU A 164 -3.87 -3.93 -2.79
N VAL A 165 -4.42 -2.90 -3.42
CA VAL A 165 -3.78 -2.20 -4.53
C VAL A 165 -3.66 -0.73 -4.19
N ALA A 166 -2.48 -0.13 -4.41
CA ALA A 166 -2.27 1.31 -4.27
C ALA A 166 -1.92 1.92 -5.62
N TYR A 167 -2.75 2.84 -6.09
CA TYR A 167 -2.44 3.67 -7.25
C TYR A 167 -1.63 4.90 -6.82
N GLU A 168 -0.41 4.98 -7.33
CA GLU A 168 0.56 6.02 -7.03
C GLU A 168 1.05 6.64 -8.34
N PRO A 169 0.40 7.70 -8.86
CA PRO A 169 0.88 8.38 -10.06
C PRO A 169 2.30 8.90 -9.80
N ILE A 170 3.29 8.41 -10.56
CA ILE A 170 4.71 8.66 -10.26
C ILE A 170 5.02 10.15 -10.37
N TRP A 171 4.35 10.83 -11.31
CA TRP A 171 4.43 12.28 -11.52
C TRP A 171 3.83 13.11 -10.37
N ALA A 172 3.05 12.49 -9.48
CA ALA A 172 2.47 13.11 -8.30
C ALA A 172 3.26 12.80 -7.01
N ILE A 173 4.37 12.06 -7.06
CA ILE A 173 5.16 11.67 -5.87
C ILE A 173 6.44 12.53 -5.79
N GLY A 174 6.89 12.83 -4.56
CA GLY A 174 8.20 13.45 -4.31
C GLY A 174 8.16 14.96 -4.08
N THR A 175 9.33 15.61 -4.03
CA THR A 175 9.47 17.05 -3.71
C THR A 175 8.84 17.99 -4.75
N GLY A 176 8.65 17.55 -5.99
CA GLY A 176 7.99 18.31 -7.06
C GLY A 176 6.62 17.77 -7.48
N GLY A 177 6.10 16.76 -6.79
CA GLY A 177 4.83 16.11 -7.15
C GLY A 177 3.63 17.00 -6.79
N ARG A 178 2.72 17.20 -7.75
CA ARG A 178 1.44 17.89 -7.50
C ARG A 178 0.34 16.88 -7.21
N ALA A 179 -0.57 17.24 -6.30
CA ALA A 179 -1.77 16.46 -6.06
C ALA A 179 -2.60 16.38 -7.36
N ALA A 180 -3.05 15.18 -7.73
CA ALA A 180 -3.90 15.02 -8.90
C ALA A 180 -5.30 15.57 -8.61
N GLU A 181 -5.96 16.11 -9.63
CA GLU A 181 -7.34 16.59 -9.48
C GLU A 181 -8.28 15.43 -9.12
N ALA A 182 -9.23 15.70 -8.21
CA ALA A 182 -10.14 14.68 -7.69
C ALA A 182 -10.95 13.97 -8.80
N GLY A 183 -11.36 14.71 -9.85
CA GLY A 183 -12.05 14.13 -11.01
C GLY A 183 -11.20 13.11 -11.77
N PHE A 184 -9.93 13.44 -12.03
CA PHE A 184 -8.99 12.50 -12.64
C PHE A 184 -8.79 11.25 -11.78
N VAL A 185 -8.62 11.41 -10.46
CA VAL A 185 -8.43 10.27 -9.55
C VAL A 185 -9.66 9.36 -9.54
N ALA A 186 -10.88 9.93 -9.49
CA ALA A 186 -12.12 9.17 -9.57
C ALA A 186 -12.22 8.36 -10.87
N ASP A 187 -11.92 9.00 -12.00
CA ASP A 187 -11.98 8.38 -13.33
C ASP A 187 -10.99 7.21 -13.49
N ILE A 188 -9.78 7.34 -12.92
CA ILE A 188 -8.78 6.27 -12.91
C ILE A 188 -9.22 5.15 -11.97
N HIS A 189 -9.64 5.45 -10.74
CA HIS A 189 -10.07 4.43 -9.78
C HIS A 189 -11.29 3.62 -10.27
N ALA A 190 -12.24 4.24 -10.95
CA ALA A 190 -13.34 3.52 -11.62
C ALA A 190 -12.80 2.50 -12.66
N SER A 191 -11.79 2.90 -13.44
CA SER A 191 -11.10 2.01 -14.39
C SER A 191 -10.43 0.83 -13.69
N LEU A 192 -9.70 1.08 -12.61
CA LEU A 192 -8.96 0.06 -11.87
C LEU A 192 -9.93 -0.91 -11.19
N ARG A 193 -11.04 -0.41 -10.64
CA ARG A 193 -12.11 -1.25 -10.10
C ARG A 193 -12.66 -2.20 -11.17
N ALA A 194 -12.93 -1.70 -12.37
CA ALA A 194 -13.42 -2.54 -13.47
C ALA A 194 -12.41 -3.65 -13.83
N VAL A 195 -11.11 -3.35 -13.83
CA VAL A 195 -10.05 -4.35 -14.05
C VAL A 195 -10.05 -5.40 -12.94
N LEU A 196 -10.16 -5.00 -11.67
CA LEU A 196 -10.22 -5.93 -10.54
C LEU A 196 -11.45 -6.85 -10.62
N VAL A 197 -12.61 -6.31 -11.00
CA VAL A 197 -13.83 -7.09 -11.24
C VAL A 197 -13.66 -8.07 -12.40
N GLN A 198 -12.99 -7.68 -13.49
CA GLN A 198 -12.70 -8.59 -14.60
C GLN A 198 -11.80 -9.76 -14.18
N ILE A 199 -10.82 -9.51 -13.31
CA ILE A 199 -9.86 -10.53 -12.85
C ILE A 199 -10.51 -11.47 -11.83
N ALA A 200 -11.23 -10.92 -10.85
CA ALA A 200 -11.65 -11.65 -9.65
C ALA A 200 -13.16 -11.98 -9.61
N GLY A 201 -13.95 -11.44 -10.54
CA GLY A 201 -15.41 -11.45 -10.50
C GLY A 201 -15.99 -10.28 -9.67
N GLU A 202 -17.30 -10.05 -9.83
CA GLU A 202 -18.01 -8.90 -9.26
C GLU A 202 -17.77 -8.72 -7.75
N GLN A 203 -18.04 -9.76 -6.97
CA GLN A 203 -17.96 -9.69 -5.52
C GLN A 203 -16.52 -9.52 -5.03
N ALA A 204 -15.59 -10.34 -5.52
CA ALA A 204 -14.20 -10.29 -5.05
C ALA A 204 -13.49 -9.03 -5.52
N GLY A 205 -13.67 -8.62 -6.79
CA GLY A 205 -13.04 -7.44 -7.36
C GLY A 205 -13.51 -6.13 -6.72
N ARG A 206 -14.77 -6.05 -6.28
CA ARG A 206 -15.28 -4.90 -5.51
C ARG A 206 -14.73 -4.81 -4.09
N ASN A 207 -14.32 -5.93 -3.50
CA ASN A 207 -13.86 -5.98 -2.13
C ASN A 207 -12.34 -5.85 -1.97
N VAL A 208 -11.56 -5.80 -3.06
CA VAL A 208 -10.12 -5.50 -3.01
C VAL A 208 -9.95 -4.03 -2.61
N PRO A 209 -9.32 -3.70 -1.47
CA PRO A 209 -9.06 -2.31 -1.13
C PRO A 209 -8.16 -1.65 -2.18
N LEU A 210 -8.64 -0.54 -2.73
CA LEU A 210 -7.97 0.25 -3.76
C LEU A 210 -7.64 1.64 -3.21
N LEU A 211 -6.36 1.88 -2.94
CA LEU A 211 -5.85 3.06 -2.26
C LEU A 211 -5.29 4.08 -3.25
N TYR A 212 -5.32 5.35 -2.88
CA TYR A 212 -4.65 6.43 -3.60
C TYR A 212 -3.40 6.93 -2.85
N GLY A 213 -2.27 7.11 -3.53
CA GLY A 213 -1.00 7.52 -2.92
C GLY A 213 -0.26 8.71 -3.53
N GLY A 214 -0.89 9.49 -4.42
CA GLY A 214 -0.26 10.65 -5.06
C GLY A 214 -0.38 11.94 -4.23
N SER A 215 0.72 12.42 -3.63
CA SER A 215 0.78 13.71 -2.91
C SER A 215 -0.37 13.96 -1.90
N VAL A 216 -0.79 12.91 -1.20
CA VAL A 216 -1.79 13.00 -0.14
C VAL A 216 -1.21 13.75 1.07
N THR A 217 -1.99 14.67 1.61
CA THR A 217 -1.73 15.44 2.82
C THR A 217 -2.93 15.37 3.74
N ARG A 218 -2.78 15.85 4.98
CA ARG A 218 -3.90 15.96 5.93
C ARG A 218 -5.08 16.75 5.34
N ASP A 219 -4.78 17.80 4.59
CA ASP A 219 -5.77 18.77 4.10
C ASP A 219 -6.55 18.26 2.89
N ASN A 220 -5.98 17.32 2.11
CA ASN A 220 -6.64 16.77 0.92
C ASN A 220 -7.07 15.29 1.06
N ALA A 221 -6.63 14.56 2.09
CA ALA A 221 -6.93 13.12 2.24
C ALA A 221 -8.44 12.83 2.16
N ARG A 222 -9.25 13.63 2.87
CA ARG A 222 -10.71 13.48 2.89
C ARG A 222 -11.37 13.72 1.54
N THR A 223 -10.75 14.54 0.68
CA THR A 223 -11.24 14.75 -0.69
C THR A 223 -11.20 13.43 -1.47
N TYR A 224 -10.12 12.66 -1.33
CA TYR A 224 -9.96 11.39 -2.04
C TYR A 224 -10.76 10.26 -1.41
N THR A 225 -10.77 10.12 -0.08
CA THR A 225 -11.50 9.02 0.59
C THR A 225 -13.02 9.09 0.45
N ARG A 226 -13.56 10.21 -0.06
CA ARG A 226 -14.99 10.38 -0.38
C ARG A 226 -15.35 10.02 -1.81
N LEU A 227 -14.37 9.78 -2.67
CA LEU A 227 -14.61 9.39 -4.05
C LEU A 227 -15.01 7.92 -4.12
N GLU A 228 -15.89 7.60 -5.06
CA GLU A 228 -16.26 6.21 -5.33
C GLU A 228 -15.03 5.40 -5.77
N ASN A 229 -14.99 4.12 -5.39
CA ASN A 229 -13.89 3.19 -5.70
C ASN A 229 -12.54 3.52 -5.05
N ILE A 230 -12.51 4.44 -4.08
CA ILE A 230 -11.34 4.72 -3.26
C ILE A 230 -11.60 4.22 -1.84
N ASP A 231 -10.87 3.18 -1.45
CA ASP A 231 -11.05 2.54 -0.14
C ASP A 231 -10.05 3.06 0.90
N GLY A 232 -9.23 4.04 0.54
CA GLY A 232 -8.25 4.62 1.45
C GLY A 232 -7.11 5.37 0.77
N VAL A 233 -6.14 5.77 1.58
CA VAL A 233 -4.97 6.53 1.14
C VAL A 233 -3.67 5.89 1.63
N PHE A 234 -2.62 5.98 0.81
CA PHE A 234 -1.27 5.52 1.14
C PHE A 234 -0.29 6.69 1.06
N VAL A 235 0.19 7.14 2.22
CA VAL A 235 0.79 8.46 2.37
C VAL A 235 2.29 8.35 2.61
N GLY A 236 3.07 9.07 1.80
CA GLY A 236 4.52 9.20 2.00
C GLY A 236 4.88 10.26 3.06
N ARG A 237 5.60 11.29 2.64
CA ARG A 237 6.26 12.28 3.51
C ARG A 237 5.34 12.92 4.56
N ALA A 238 4.08 13.22 4.20
CA ALA A 238 3.13 13.87 5.10
C ALA A 238 2.74 13.01 6.32
N ALA A 239 3.09 11.72 6.33
CA ALA A 239 2.80 10.78 7.40
C ALA A 239 4.06 10.16 8.04
N TRP A 240 5.26 10.67 7.72
CA TRP A 240 6.48 10.18 8.38
C TRP A 240 6.59 10.61 9.84
N ASN A 241 6.04 11.76 10.20
CA ASN A 241 5.88 12.14 11.60
C ASN A 241 4.63 11.46 12.18
N VAL A 242 4.74 10.83 13.35
CA VAL A 242 3.60 10.10 13.94
C VAL A 242 2.46 11.01 14.33
N THR A 243 2.75 12.21 14.84
CA THR A 243 1.72 13.19 15.17
C THR A 243 0.93 13.58 13.93
N ASP A 244 1.62 13.83 12.81
CA ASP A 244 0.96 14.17 11.54
C ASP A 244 0.15 12.99 10.99
N PHE A 245 0.68 11.76 11.09
CA PHE A 245 -0.04 10.57 10.68
C PHE A 245 -1.31 10.33 11.50
N VAL A 246 -1.25 10.48 12.83
CA VAL A 246 -2.43 10.40 13.70
C VAL A 246 -3.47 11.45 13.36
N GLN A 247 -3.04 12.69 13.05
CA GLN A 247 -3.95 13.74 12.60
C GLN A 247 -4.59 13.42 11.24
N LEU A 248 -3.83 12.81 10.33
CA LEU A 248 -4.34 12.36 9.03
C LEU A 248 -5.35 11.22 9.18
N ILE A 249 -5.08 10.24 10.04
CA ILE A 249 -6.04 9.16 10.35
C ILE A 249 -7.36 9.75 10.88
N ARG A 250 -7.27 10.77 11.76
CA ARG A 250 -8.47 11.44 12.29
C ARG A 250 -9.22 12.24 11.22
N SER A 251 -8.52 12.81 10.23
CA SER A 251 -9.16 13.68 9.23
C SER A 251 -10.06 12.93 8.24
N VAL A 252 -9.86 11.63 8.05
CA VAL A 252 -10.65 10.83 7.10
C VAL A 252 -11.92 10.22 7.71
N ALA A 253 -12.04 10.16 9.04
CA ALA A 253 -13.18 9.56 9.74
C ALA A 253 -14.37 10.51 9.96
N ALA A 254 -14.12 11.82 9.86
CA ALA A 254 -15.14 12.87 10.07
C ALA A 254 -15.99 13.08 8.82
#